data_AF-A0A6B3EI45-F1
#
_entry.id   AF-A0A6B3EI45-F1
#
_cell.length_a   1.000
_cell.length_b   1.000
_cell.length_c   1.000
_cell.angle_alpha   90.00
_cell.angle_beta   90.00
_cell.angle_gamma   90.00
#
_symmetry.space_group_name_H-M   'P 1'
#
loop_
_entity.id
_entity.type
_entity.pdbx_description
1 polymer ?
#
loop_
_entity_poly.entity_id
_entity_poly.type
_entity_poly.pdbx_seq_one_letter_code
_entity_poly.pdbx_strand_id
1 'polypeptide(L)'
;APGLRRRQVQMIAVGGAIGTGLFLGAGERLHKAGPSLVIVFAVTGLFAFFIARAMGELVMHRPSSGSFVSYSRELLGGEKAAYLAGWIYFLHWICSGIAEITAVAVYLHYWSAFRDIPQWTLAL
;
A
#
# COMPACT_ATOMS: atom_id res chain seq x y z
N ALA A 1 -24.53 9.91 10.29
CA ALA A 1 -23.65 10.22 9.15
C ALA A 1 -23.74 9.09 8.15
N PRO A 2 -23.91 9.32 6.83
CA PRO A 2 -23.96 8.21 5.89
C PRO A 2 -22.55 7.62 5.78
N GLY A 3 -22.34 6.46 6.40
CA GLY A 3 -21.10 5.71 6.28
C GLY A 3 -20.92 5.16 4.86
N LEU A 4 -19.68 4.88 4.46
CA LEU A 4 -19.38 4.24 3.18
C LEU A 4 -20.14 2.92 3.05
N ARG A 5 -20.79 2.68 1.91
CA ARG A 5 -21.46 1.41 1.61
C ARG A 5 -20.40 0.31 1.46
N ARG A 6 -20.76 -0.93 1.82
CA ARG A 6 -19.87 -2.11 1.73
C ARG A 6 -19.13 -2.21 0.38
N ARG A 7 -19.83 -1.94 -0.73
CA ARG A 7 -19.24 -1.92 -2.07
C ARG A 7 -18.14 -0.86 -2.23
N GLN A 8 -18.34 0.34 -1.68
CA GLN A 8 -17.34 1.43 -1.75
C GLN A 8 -16.10 1.05 -0.96
N VAL A 9 -16.27 0.49 0.23
CA VAL A 9 -15.15 0.00 1.07
C VAL A 9 -14.36 -1.11 0.35
N GLN A 10 -15.05 -2.05 -0.29
CA GLN A 10 -14.41 -3.11 -1.07
C GLN A 10 -13.65 -2.56 -2.27
N MET A 11 -14.21 -1.58 -3.01
CA MET A 11 -13.53 -0.95 -4.14
C MET A 11 -12.25 -0.21 -3.70
N ILE A 12 -12.30 0.47 -2.55
CA ILE A 12 -11.11 1.12 -1.97
C ILE A 12 -10.05 0.08 -1.61
N ALA A 13 -10.45 -1.04 -0.98
CA ALA A 13 -9.53 -2.11 -0.62
C ALA A 13 -8.88 -2.77 -1.85
N VAL A 14 -9.65 -3.02 -2.92
CA VAL A 14 -9.13 -3.59 -4.17
C VAL A 14 -8.17 -2.62 -4.86
N GLY A 15 -8.54 -1.33 -4.94
CA GLY A 15 -7.67 -0.30 -5.52
C GLY A 15 -6.34 -0.19 -4.79
N GLY A 16 -6.38 -0.15 -3.45
CA GLY A 16 -5.17 -0.13 -2.62
C GLY A 16 -4.33 -1.40 -2.70
N ALA A 17 -4.97 -2.58 -2.86
CA ALA A 17 -4.25 -3.86 -2.95
C ALA A 17 -3.53 -4.06 -4.30
N ILE A 18 -4.07 -3.54 -5.40
CA ILE A 18 -3.43 -3.64 -6.72
C ILE A 18 -2.23 -2.71 -6.79
N GLY A 19 -2.44 -1.42 -6.44
CA GLY A 19 -1.39 -0.40 -6.38
C GLY A 19 -0.51 -0.28 -7.63
N THR A 20 0.59 0.46 -7.50
CA THR A 20 1.59 0.60 -8.58
C THR A 20 2.63 -0.53 -8.57
N GLY A 21 2.74 -1.26 -7.45
CA GLY A 21 3.67 -2.38 -7.28
C GLY A 21 3.39 -3.58 -8.19
N LEU A 22 2.12 -3.86 -8.51
CA LEU A 22 1.77 -4.96 -9.42
C LEU A 22 2.22 -4.68 -10.86
N PHE A 23 2.17 -3.43 -11.32
CA PHE A 23 2.45 -3.11 -12.72
C PHE A 23 3.89 -2.64 -12.93
N LEU A 24 4.38 -1.71 -12.11
CA LEU A 24 5.72 -1.16 -12.26
C LEU A 24 6.74 -2.14 -11.68
N GLY A 25 6.47 -2.62 -10.46
CA GLY A 25 7.36 -3.50 -9.73
C GLY A 25 7.40 -4.92 -10.28
N ALA A 26 6.26 -5.47 -10.72
CA ALA A 26 6.26 -6.85 -11.25
C ALA A 26 6.95 -6.94 -12.61
N GLY A 27 6.84 -5.93 -13.49
CA GLY A 27 7.50 -5.93 -14.80
C GLY A 27 9.03 -6.07 -14.69
N GLU A 28 9.65 -5.23 -13.86
CA GLU A 28 11.10 -5.28 -13.63
C GLU A 28 11.53 -6.59 -12.95
N ARG A 29 10.76 -7.06 -11.96
CA ARG A 29 11.06 -8.30 -11.24
C ARG A 29 10.83 -9.54 -12.09
N LEU A 30 9.88 -9.50 -13.02
CA LEU A 30 9.60 -10.60 -13.95
C LEU A 30 10.72 -10.72 -14.96
N HIS A 31 11.23 -9.58 -15.47
CA HIS A 31 12.38 -9.57 -16.35
C HIS A 31 13.63 -10.18 -15.67
N LYS A 32 13.85 -9.90 -14.38
CA LYS A 32 15.01 -10.41 -13.63
C LYS A 32 14.85 -11.86 -13.12
N ALA A 33 13.68 -12.23 -12.58
CA ALA A 33 13.46 -13.51 -11.90
C ALA A 33 12.77 -14.58 -12.77
N GLY A 34 12.19 -14.18 -13.91
CA GLY A 34 11.45 -15.08 -14.79
C GLY A 34 10.17 -15.65 -14.15
N PRO A 35 9.67 -16.81 -14.64
CA PRO A 35 8.39 -17.39 -14.20
C PRO A 35 8.31 -17.70 -12.69
N SER A 36 9.45 -17.80 -12.01
CA SER A 36 9.54 -18.02 -10.56
C SER A 36 8.88 -16.91 -9.73
N LEU A 37 8.67 -15.73 -10.32
CA LEU A 37 8.03 -14.59 -9.67
C LEU A 37 6.62 -14.93 -9.13
N VAL A 38 5.87 -15.78 -9.83
CA VAL A 38 4.52 -16.21 -9.41
C VAL A 38 4.56 -16.91 -8.05
N ILE A 39 5.57 -17.75 -7.81
CA ILE A 39 5.75 -18.47 -6.54
C ILE A 39 6.05 -17.46 -5.43
N VAL A 40 6.90 -16.46 -5.71
CA VAL A 40 7.23 -15.40 -4.74
C VAL A 40 5.97 -14.59 -4.38
N PHE A 41 5.14 -14.23 -5.35
CA PHE A 41 3.86 -13.55 -5.08
C PHE A 41 2.89 -14.43 -4.30
N ALA A 42 2.80 -15.73 -4.59
CA ALA A 42 1.92 -16.65 -3.86
C ALA A 42 2.32 -16.78 -2.39
N VAL A 43 3.63 -16.95 -2.11
CA VAL A 43 4.16 -17.03 -0.75
C VAL A 43 3.96 -15.70 -0.01
N THR A 44 4.26 -14.58 -0.67
CA THR A 44 4.05 -13.24 -0.07
C THR A 44 2.57 -12.98 0.23
N GLY A 45 1.68 -13.36 -0.68
CA GLY A 45 0.23 -13.25 -0.50
C GLY A 45 -0.29 -14.10 0.65
N LEU A 46 0.29 -15.29 0.88
CA LEU A 46 -0.06 -16.13 2.02
C LEU A 46 0.28 -15.45 3.35
N PHE A 47 1.47 -14.84 3.48
CA PHE A 47 1.82 -14.08 4.68
C PHE A 47 0.93 -12.85 4.86
N ALA A 48 0.65 -12.12 3.77
CA ALA A 48 -0.27 -10.98 3.79
C ALA A 48 -1.68 -11.39 4.24
N PHE A 49 -2.17 -12.56 3.82
CA PHE A 49 -3.46 -13.10 4.26
C PHE A 49 -3.50 -13.33 5.78
N PHE A 50 -2.46 -13.91 6.37
CA PHE A 50 -2.39 -14.11 7.82
C PHE A 50 -2.38 -12.79 8.58
N ILE A 51 -1.63 -11.79 8.09
CA ILE A 51 -1.61 -10.44 8.70
C ILE A 51 -2.99 -9.79 8.61
N ALA A 52 -3.65 -9.85 7.45
CA ALA A 52 -4.98 -9.29 7.26
C ALA A 52 -6.03 -9.97 8.15
N ARG A 53 -5.92 -11.30 8.35
CA ARG A 53 -6.77 -12.05 9.27
C ARG A 53 -6.57 -11.61 10.72
N ALA A 54 -5.32 -11.53 11.18
CA ALA A 54 -5.00 -11.08 12.53
C ALA A 54 -5.46 -9.63 12.80
N MET A 55 -5.28 -8.73 11.82
CA MET A 55 -5.81 -7.36 11.92
C MET A 55 -7.34 -7.33 11.94
N GLY A 56 -8.01 -8.17 11.17
CA GLY A 56 -9.46 -8.30 11.17
C GLY A 56 -10.01 -8.72 12.53
N GLU A 57 -9.36 -9.69 13.18
CA GLU A 57 -9.72 -10.13 14.54
C GLU A 57 -9.55 -8.99 15.56
N LEU A 58 -8.46 -8.21 15.46
CA LEU A 58 -8.21 -7.07 16.34
C LEU A 58 -9.26 -5.95 16.20
N VAL A 59 -9.67 -5.64 14.96
CA VAL A 59 -10.72 -4.64 14.68
C VAL A 59 -12.07 -5.08 15.23
N MET A 60 -12.40 -6.37 15.15
CA MET A 60 -13.64 -6.91 15.72
C MET A 60 -13.59 -6.94 17.26
N HIS A 61 -12.42 -7.15 17.84
CA HIS A 61 -12.24 -7.19 19.29
C HIS A 61 -12.37 -5.79 19.94
N ARG A 62 -11.98 -4.72 19.24
CA ARG A 62 -12.18 -3.33 19.66
C ARG A 62 -12.51 -2.42 18.47
N PRO A 63 -13.80 -2.13 18.21
CA PRO A 63 -14.20 -1.18 17.18
C PRO A 63 -13.91 0.26 17.65
N SER A 64 -12.65 0.66 17.53
CA SER A 64 -12.22 2.05 17.72
C SER A 64 -12.20 2.76 16.37
N SER A 65 -12.59 4.04 16.34
CA SER A 65 -12.42 4.92 15.18
C SER A 65 -10.95 5.30 14.93
N GLY A 66 -10.04 4.86 15.81
CA GLY A 66 -8.60 5.09 15.68
C GLY A 66 -7.93 4.19 14.64
N SER A 67 -6.86 4.71 14.04
CA SER A 67 -5.93 3.97 13.18
C SER A 67 -5.20 2.86 13.96
N PHE A 68 -4.45 1.96 13.30
CA PHE A 68 -3.67 0.89 13.97
C PHE A 68 -2.65 1.44 15.00
N VAL A 69 -2.32 2.72 14.92
CA VAL A 69 -1.57 3.50 15.93
C VAL A 69 -2.28 3.52 17.30
N SER A 70 -3.61 3.44 17.32
CA SER A 70 -4.40 3.34 18.55
C SER A 70 -4.25 1.96 19.20
N TYR A 71 -4.19 0.89 18.39
CA TYR A 71 -3.93 -0.46 18.90
C TYR A 71 -2.51 -0.61 19.43
N SER A 72 -1.50 0.04 18.81
CA SER A 72 -0.13 0.01 19.32
C SER A 72 0.03 0.77 20.64
N ARG A 73 -0.82 1.77 20.93
CA ARG A 73 -0.86 2.42 22.24
C ARG A 73 -1.27 1.47 23.36
N GLU A 74 -2.25 0.61 23.09
CA GLU A 74 -2.89 -0.25 24.10
C GLU A 74 -2.17 -1.60 24.24
N LEU A 75 -1.74 -2.23 23.15
CA LEU A 75 -1.13 -3.58 23.17
C LEU A 75 0.40 -3.59 23.30
N LEU A 76 1.12 -2.56 22.82
CA LEU A 76 2.57 -2.63 22.60
C LEU A 76 3.42 -1.79 23.58
N GLY A 77 2.80 -1.17 24.60
CA GLY A 77 3.56 -0.53 25.70
C GLY A 77 3.43 1.00 25.80
N GLY A 78 2.25 1.55 25.55
CA GLY A 78 1.92 2.93 25.89
C GLY A 78 2.19 3.97 24.79
N GLU A 79 2.22 5.25 25.16
CA GLU A 79 2.25 6.38 24.21
C GLU A 79 3.50 6.43 23.33
N LYS A 80 4.64 5.91 23.80
CA LYS A 80 5.90 5.88 23.04
C LYS A 80 5.84 4.94 21.83
N ALA A 81 5.23 3.77 21.99
CA ALA A 81 5.03 2.81 20.90
C ALA A 81 4.04 3.36 19.86
N ALA A 82 2.99 4.06 20.31
CA ALA A 82 2.05 4.74 19.42
C ALA A 82 2.71 5.89 18.64
N TYR A 83 3.56 6.69 19.30
CA TYR A 83 4.28 7.77 18.63
C TYR A 83 5.20 7.25 17.53
N LEU A 84 6.00 6.21 17.81
CA LEU A 84 6.88 5.60 16.81
C LEU A 84 6.09 4.95 15.66
N ALA A 85 5.04 4.19 15.97
CA ALA A 85 4.18 3.57 14.96
C ALA A 85 3.49 4.61 14.06
N GLY A 86 3.05 5.74 14.65
CA GLY A 86 2.48 6.86 13.91
C GLY A 86 3.47 7.49 12.94
N TRP A 87 4.72 7.72 13.38
CA TRP A 87 5.77 8.25 12.52
C TRP A 87 6.18 7.29 11.41
N ILE A 88 6.38 6.01 11.72
CA ILE A 88 6.71 5.00 10.70
C ILE A 88 5.58 4.91 9.67
N TYR A 89 4.33 4.95 10.11
CA TYR A 89 3.19 4.95 9.20
C TYR A 89 3.13 6.20 8.32
N PHE A 90 3.34 7.37 8.91
CA PHE A 90 3.37 8.62 8.15
C PHE A 90 4.48 8.61 7.09
N LEU A 91 5.69 8.18 7.46
CA LEU A 91 6.80 8.03 6.52
C LEU A 91 6.50 7.00 5.43
N HIS A 92 5.84 5.88 5.78
CA HIS A 92 5.38 4.90 4.80
C HIS A 92 4.42 5.53 3.78
N TRP A 93 3.47 6.37 4.21
CA TRP A 93 2.57 7.08 3.29
C TRP A 93 3.30 8.06 2.37
N ILE A 94 4.29 8.80 2.88
CA ILE A 94 5.11 9.68 2.04
C ILE A 94 5.85 8.86 0.97
N CYS A 95 6.53 7.79 1.39
CA CYS A 95 7.26 6.93 0.46
C CYS A 95 6.34 6.29 -0.58
N SER A 96 5.15 5.83 -0.18
CA SER A 96 4.16 5.26 -1.09
C SER A 96 3.65 6.31 -2.09
N GLY A 97 3.34 7.53 -1.63
CA GLY A 97 2.89 8.61 -2.50
C GLY A 97 3.93 8.98 -3.56
N ILE A 98 5.20 9.10 -3.16
CA ILE A 98 6.31 9.36 -4.11
C ILE A 98 6.43 8.22 -5.12
N ALA A 99 6.34 6.96 -4.67
CA ALA A 99 6.41 5.79 -5.55
C ALA A 99 5.24 5.76 -6.55
N GLU A 100 4.03 6.13 -6.12
CA GLU A 100 2.85 6.19 -6.99
C GLU A 100 2.96 7.27 -8.06
N ILE A 101 3.37 8.49 -7.68
CA ILE A 101 3.55 9.60 -8.62
C ILE A 101 4.67 9.30 -9.62
N THR A 102 5.78 8.70 -9.15
CA THR A 102 6.89 8.28 -10.01
C THR A 102 6.43 7.21 -11.02
N ALA A 103 5.59 6.26 -10.58
CA ALA A 103 5.05 5.24 -11.48
C ALA A 103 4.17 5.87 -12.58
N VAL A 104 3.31 6.82 -12.22
CA VAL A 104 2.48 7.55 -13.19
C VAL A 104 3.35 8.28 -14.22
N ALA A 105 4.40 8.97 -13.77
CA ALA A 105 5.33 9.67 -14.66
C ALA A 105 6.00 8.70 -15.66
N VAL A 106 6.44 7.52 -15.20
CA VAL A 106 7.02 6.49 -16.07
C VAL A 106 5.99 5.98 -17.10
N TYR A 107 4.74 5.77 -16.68
CA TYR A 107 3.70 5.36 -17.62
C TYR A 107 3.35 6.43 -18.65
N LEU A 108 3.36 7.72 -18.29
CA LEU A 108 3.07 8.81 -19.23
C LEU A 108 4.07 8.84 -20.41
N HIS A 109 5.34 8.52 -20.17
CA HIS A 109 6.36 8.39 -21.21
C HIS A 109 6.10 7.28 -22.24
N TYR A 110 5.16 6.36 -21.97
CA TYR A 110 4.71 5.39 -22.96
C TYR A 110 4.04 6.06 -24.17
N TRP A 111 3.32 7.17 -23.94
CA TRP A 111 2.69 7.94 -25.01
C TRP A 111 3.68 8.91 -25.66
N SER A 112 3.70 8.93 -26.99
CA SER A 112 4.63 9.76 -27.78
C SER A 112 4.56 11.25 -27.45
N ALA A 113 3.39 11.77 -27.06
CA ALA A 113 3.19 13.17 -26.70
C ALA A 113 3.94 13.61 -25.42
N PHE A 114 4.27 12.68 -24.52
CA PHE A 114 4.92 12.97 -23.24
C PHE A 114 6.36 12.44 -23.17
N ARG A 115 6.90 11.93 -24.29
CA ARG A 115 8.24 11.32 -24.32
C ARG A 115 9.36 12.35 -24.11
N ASP A 116 9.20 13.55 -24.66
CA ASP A 116 10.21 14.62 -24.60
C ASP A 116 10.12 15.47 -23.32
N ILE A 117 9.09 15.25 -22.49
CA ILE A 117 8.87 16.00 -21.26
C ILE A 117 9.68 15.35 -20.12
N PRO A 118 10.54 16.06 -19.38
CA PRO A 118 11.35 15.45 -18.34
C PRO A 118 10.53 14.77 -17.23
N GLN A 119 10.91 13.55 -16.82
CA GLN A 119 10.18 12.78 -15.80
C GLN A 119 9.92 13.56 -14.51
N TRP A 120 10.87 14.40 -14.07
CA TRP A 120 10.72 15.20 -12.85
C TRP A 120 9.61 16.26 -12.95
N THR A 121 9.28 16.75 -14.16
CA THR A 121 8.14 17.67 -14.34
C THR A 121 6.80 16.95 -14.28
N LEU A 122 6.76 15.67 -14.68
CA LEU A 122 5.57 14.84 -14.62
C LEU A 122 5.35 14.22 -13.23
N ALA A 123 6.41 14.12 -12.43
CA ALA A 123 6.41 13.53 -11.09
C ALA A 123 6.38 14.57 -9.95
N LEU A 124 6.30 15.86 -10.27
CA LEU A 124 6.21 16.97 -9.30
C LEU A 124 4.78 17.19 -8.82
#